data_AF-A0A6P0N0N4-F1
#
_entry.id   AF-A0A6P0N0N4-F1
#
_cell.length_a   1.000
_cell.length_b   1.000
_cell.length_c   1.000
_cell.angle_alpha   90.00
_cell.angle_beta   90.00
_cell.angle_gamma   90.00
#
_symmetry.space_group_name_H-M   'P 1'
#
loop_
_entity.id
_entity.type
_entity.pdbx_description
1 polymer ?
#
loop_
_entity_poly.entity_id
_entity_poly.type
_entity_poly.pdbx_seq_one_letter_code
_entity_poly.pdbx_strand_id
1 'polypeptide(L)'
;MPLSSYSLPVSRLLQYGDCYTPKAWPNYPEEIGLSKEDVPELIRMATDYTLIEANDKSLEVWAPVHAWRSLGQLKAPEAVEPLMKLLEDSPDYAFAENEIPIVIGQIGYPGLEFIFGEKLLDLSNNEDFRCLVVECIANIAYEHPQTKQTCVELLLKYLESYETNDSYFNGYLIVALNKLEVQKAAPLVEETFLSGNVEPYVVQWNEIQDTFGLTLD
;
A
#
# COMPACT_ATOMS: atom_id res chain seq x y z
N MET A 1 22.63 5.88 16.68
CA MET A 1 22.47 7.16 17.42
C MET A 1 21.43 6.94 18.50
N PRO A 2 21.56 7.48 19.72
CA PRO A 2 20.85 6.92 20.86
C PRO A 2 19.36 7.25 20.79
N LEU A 3 18.57 6.31 21.31
CA LEU A 3 17.14 6.24 21.67
C LEU A 3 16.46 7.53 22.23
N SER A 4 17.10 8.70 22.21
CA SER A 4 16.73 9.93 22.92
C SER A 4 16.23 11.07 22.03
N SER A 5 15.87 10.84 20.76
CA SER A 5 15.35 11.92 19.89
C SER A 5 13.83 12.02 19.85
N TYR A 6 13.10 10.98 20.28
CA TYR A 6 11.64 10.96 20.22
C TYR A 6 11.01 11.28 21.58
N SER A 7 9.92 12.06 21.59
CA SER A 7 9.16 12.41 22.79
C SER A 7 8.12 11.33 23.14
N LEU A 8 7.65 11.32 24.39
CA LEU A 8 6.51 10.47 24.77
C LEU A 8 5.22 11.10 24.20
N PRO A 9 4.29 10.28 23.69
CA PRO A 9 4.25 8.81 23.74
C PRO A 9 5.01 8.09 22.61
N VAL A 10 5.41 8.77 21.54
CA VAL A 10 6.01 8.18 20.32
C VAL A 10 7.26 7.32 20.60
N SER A 11 8.13 7.73 21.52
CA SER A 11 9.36 6.98 21.86
C SER A 11 9.11 5.58 22.41
N ARG A 12 7.89 5.25 22.87
CA ARG A 12 7.51 3.88 23.26
C ARG A 12 7.57 2.90 22.08
N LEU A 13 7.39 3.38 20.86
CA LEU A 13 7.46 2.57 19.63
C LEU A 13 8.85 1.96 19.40
N LEU A 14 9.92 2.60 19.90
CA LEU A 14 11.30 2.11 19.78
C LEU A 14 11.55 0.79 20.53
N GLN A 15 10.65 0.42 21.43
CA GLN A 15 10.78 -0.75 22.31
C GLN A 15 9.50 -1.60 22.32
N TYR A 16 8.58 -1.38 21.39
CA TYR A 16 7.24 -1.98 21.45
C TYR A 16 7.27 -3.50 21.17
N GLY A 17 7.97 -3.91 20.11
CA GLY A 17 8.12 -5.33 19.77
C GLY A 17 8.60 -5.50 18.33
N ASP A 18 8.79 -6.76 17.91
CA ASP A 18 9.00 -7.06 16.49
C ASP A 18 7.67 -7.14 15.73
N CYS A 19 7.74 -7.04 14.40
CA CYS A 19 6.58 -7.20 13.52
C CYS A 19 6.60 -8.51 12.72
N TYR A 20 7.42 -9.50 13.11
CA TYR A 20 7.57 -10.75 12.35
C TYR A 20 6.36 -11.68 12.42
N THR A 21 5.59 -11.60 13.51
CA THR A 21 4.43 -12.49 13.68
C THR A 21 3.15 -11.86 13.15
N PRO A 22 2.39 -12.55 12.28
CA PRO A 22 1.10 -12.08 11.80
C PRO A 22 0.08 -12.20 12.94
N LYS A 23 0.04 -11.17 13.77
CA LYS A 23 -1.12 -10.80 14.58
C LYS A 23 -1.81 -9.63 13.89
N ALA A 24 -3.11 -9.50 14.10
CA ALA A 24 -3.78 -8.25 13.76
C ALA A 24 -2.99 -7.07 14.35
N TRP A 25 -2.94 -5.95 13.63
CA TRP A 25 -2.23 -4.77 14.11
C TRP A 25 -2.75 -4.39 15.51
N PRO A 26 -1.84 -4.16 16.49
CA PRO A 26 -2.22 -3.61 17.79
C PRO A 26 -2.96 -2.27 17.63
N ASN A 27 -3.78 -1.91 18.62
CA ASN A 27 -4.41 -0.59 18.64
C ASN A 27 -3.44 0.43 19.25
N TYR A 28 -2.52 0.96 18.44
CA TYR A 28 -1.46 1.84 18.92
C TYR A 28 -1.98 3.12 19.61
N PRO A 29 -3.00 3.83 19.09
CA PRO A 29 -3.62 4.95 19.80
C PRO A 29 -4.06 4.61 21.22
N GLU A 30 -4.74 3.48 21.42
CA GLU A 30 -5.23 3.08 22.74
C GLU A 30 -4.13 2.55 23.65
N GLU A 31 -3.28 1.65 23.15
CA GLU A 31 -2.27 0.96 23.96
C GLU A 31 -1.12 1.88 24.38
N ILE A 32 -0.75 2.83 23.51
CA ILE A 32 0.42 3.69 23.71
C ILE A 32 0.01 5.09 24.15
N GLY A 33 -1.24 5.48 23.89
CA GLY A 33 -1.77 6.82 24.11
C GLY A 33 -1.41 7.79 22.99
N LEU A 34 -1.29 7.31 21.75
CA LEU A 34 -1.02 8.16 20.58
C LEU A 34 -2.27 8.92 20.17
N SER A 35 -2.06 10.12 19.67
CA SER A 35 -3.10 11.08 19.30
C SER A 35 -2.72 11.83 18.03
N LYS A 36 -3.60 12.73 17.56
CA LYS A 36 -3.32 13.52 16.34
C LYS A 36 -2.16 14.50 16.55
N GLU A 37 -1.96 14.93 17.79
CA GLU A 37 -0.86 15.80 18.20
C GLU A 37 0.52 15.16 17.96
N ASP A 38 0.57 13.82 17.92
CA ASP A 38 1.80 13.05 17.72
C ASP A 38 2.14 12.81 16.25
N VAL A 39 1.23 13.14 15.31
CA VAL A 39 1.39 12.89 13.87
C VAL A 39 2.71 13.42 13.30
N PRO A 40 3.16 14.66 13.59
CA PRO A 40 4.43 15.16 13.05
C PRO A 40 5.63 14.31 13.48
N GLU A 41 5.62 13.81 14.71
CA GLU A 41 6.71 13.01 15.25
C GLU A 41 6.63 11.53 14.80
N LEU A 42 5.42 11.01 14.61
CA LEU A 42 5.18 9.72 13.96
C LEU A 42 5.64 9.73 12.50
N ILE A 43 5.38 10.80 11.74
CA ILE A 43 5.91 10.97 10.38
C ILE A 43 7.43 10.97 10.41
N ARG A 44 8.04 11.70 11.35
CA ARG A 44 9.50 11.71 11.51
C ARG A 44 10.06 10.31 11.76
N MET A 45 9.40 9.49 12.58
CA MET A 45 9.79 8.10 12.85
C MET A 45 9.58 7.19 11.64
N ALA A 46 8.44 7.34 10.97
CA ALA A 46 8.05 6.57 9.80
C ALA A 46 9.05 6.68 8.64
N THR A 47 9.72 7.84 8.50
CA THR A 47 10.68 8.11 7.42
C THR A 47 12.12 8.22 7.92
N ASP A 48 12.43 7.73 9.13
CA ASP A 48 13.77 7.79 9.70
C ASP A 48 14.64 6.66 9.12
N TYR A 49 15.43 6.96 8.10
CA TYR A 49 16.34 5.99 7.46
C TYR A 49 17.34 5.36 8.44
N THR A 50 17.69 6.04 9.54
CA THR A 50 18.57 5.44 10.57
C THR A 50 17.86 4.31 11.32
N LEU A 51 16.54 4.42 11.51
CA LEU A 51 15.72 3.35 12.10
C LEU A 51 15.42 2.26 11.07
N ILE A 52 15.12 2.62 9.82
CA ILE A 52 14.85 1.65 8.74
C ILE A 52 16.08 0.75 8.51
N GLU A 53 17.28 1.32 8.52
CA GLU A 53 18.54 0.58 8.34
C GLU A 53 19.15 0.08 9.66
N ALA A 54 18.41 0.15 10.77
CA ALA A 54 18.92 -0.31 12.05
C ALA A 54 19.17 -1.82 12.05
N ASN A 55 19.93 -2.27 13.05
CA ASN A 55 20.25 -3.68 13.23
C ASN A 55 18.97 -4.52 13.34
N ASP A 56 18.84 -5.56 12.51
CA ASP A 56 17.68 -6.47 12.46
C ASP A 56 17.39 -7.21 13.78
N LYS A 57 18.37 -7.24 14.70
CA LYS A 57 18.23 -7.79 16.06
C LYS A 57 17.79 -6.76 17.10
N SER A 58 17.73 -5.48 16.74
CA SER A 58 17.26 -4.39 17.62
C SER A 58 15.75 -4.22 17.48
N LEU A 59 15.06 -3.86 18.56
CA LEU A 59 13.63 -3.53 18.46
C LEU A 59 13.38 -2.21 17.71
N GLU A 60 14.36 -1.31 17.68
CA GLU A 60 14.19 0.02 17.08
C GLU A 60 13.99 -0.03 15.55
N VAL A 61 14.44 -1.11 14.89
CA VAL A 61 14.22 -1.32 13.45
C VAL A 61 12.73 -1.47 13.11
N TRP A 62 11.90 -1.82 14.09
CA TRP A 62 10.44 -1.97 13.94
C TRP A 62 9.68 -0.69 14.21
N ALA A 63 10.32 0.32 14.78
CA ALA A 63 9.67 1.58 15.13
C ALA A 63 9.02 2.28 13.92
N PRO A 64 9.65 2.33 12.71
CA PRO A 64 8.99 2.86 11.52
C PRO A 64 7.71 2.09 11.17
N VAL A 65 7.73 0.76 11.24
CA VAL A 65 6.55 -0.08 10.95
C VAL A 65 5.40 0.24 11.91
N HIS A 66 5.69 0.35 13.21
CA HIS A 66 4.68 0.77 14.17
C HIS A 66 4.17 2.20 13.93
N ALA A 67 5.06 3.11 13.52
CA ALA A 67 4.67 4.48 13.19
C ALA A 67 3.73 4.52 11.98
N TRP A 68 3.99 3.77 10.91
CA TRP A 68 3.10 3.68 9.75
C TRP A 68 1.70 3.22 10.16
N ARG A 69 1.61 2.11 10.89
CA ARG A 69 0.35 1.55 11.39
C ARG A 69 -0.40 2.55 12.27
N SER A 70 0.32 3.27 13.12
CA SER A 70 -0.25 4.33 13.96
C SER A 70 -0.83 5.49 13.14
N LEU A 71 -0.11 5.95 12.11
CA LEU A 71 -0.57 7.01 11.20
C LEU A 71 -1.85 6.61 10.46
N GLY A 72 -1.94 5.35 10.02
CA GLY A 72 -3.15 4.78 9.41
C GLY A 72 -4.33 4.75 10.39
N GLN A 73 -4.12 4.27 11.61
CA GLN A 73 -5.16 4.22 12.65
C GLN A 73 -5.65 5.61 13.08
N LEU A 74 -4.76 6.60 13.09
CA LEU A 74 -5.07 8.00 13.35
C LEU A 74 -5.72 8.73 12.17
N LYS A 75 -5.77 8.09 10.99
CA LYS A 75 -6.31 8.65 9.75
C LYS A 75 -5.59 9.97 9.38
N ALA A 76 -4.26 9.98 9.46
CA ALA A 76 -3.43 11.18 9.33
C ALA A 76 -3.16 11.54 7.85
N PRO A 77 -3.86 12.51 7.25
CA PRO A 77 -3.63 12.90 5.85
C PRO A 77 -2.22 13.44 5.60
N GLU A 78 -1.59 14.06 6.60
CA GLU A 78 -0.24 14.64 6.51
C GLU A 78 0.85 13.58 6.26
N ALA A 79 0.54 12.30 6.51
CA ALA A 79 1.44 11.20 6.29
C ALA A 79 1.44 10.68 4.84
N VAL A 80 0.45 11.05 4.02
CA VAL A 80 0.30 10.50 2.66
C VAL A 80 1.54 10.77 1.82
N GLU A 81 1.92 12.04 1.64
CA GLU A 81 3.06 12.41 0.80
C GLU A 81 4.38 11.80 1.31
N PRO A 82 4.75 11.90 2.61
CA PRO A 82 5.97 11.28 3.12
C PRO A 82 6.03 9.75 2.92
N LEU A 83 4.91 9.05 3.12
CA LEU A 83 4.88 7.59 2.96
C LEU A 83 4.90 7.16 1.49
N MET A 84 4.23 7.90 0.61
CA MET A 84 4.32 7.66 -0.84
C MET A 84 5.74 7.93 -1.35
N LYS A 85 6.40 8.97 -0.84
CA LYS A 85 7.80 9.26 -1.18
C LYS A 85 8.75 8.17 -0.70
N LEU A 86 8.50 7.62 0.48
CA LEU A 86 9.27 6.48 1.00
C LEU A 86 9.11 5.23 0.12
N LEU A 87 7.90 4.93 -0.36
CA LEU A 87 7.69 3.83 -1.31
C LEU A 87 8.42 4.06 -2.63
N GLU A 88 8.43 5.30 -3.13
CA GLU A 88 9.13 5.66 -4.36
C GLU A 88 10.65 5.51 -4.22
N ASP A 89 11.21 5.98 -3.09
CA ASP A 89 12.65 6.00 -2.85
C ASP A 89 13.22 4.65 -2.40
N SER A 90 12.38 3.74 -1.91
CA SER A 90 12.80 2.44 -1.34
C SER A 90 11.84 1.29 -1.72
N PRO A 91 11.69 1.00 -3.03
CA PRO A 91 10.73 0.01 -3.51
C PRO A 91 11.08 -1.43 -3.11
N ASP A 92 12.31 -1.71 -2.68
CA ASP A 92 12.75 -3.05 -2.24
C ASP A 92 12.62 -3.27 -0.72
N TYR A 93 12.09 -2.29 0.02
CA TYR A 93 11.87 -2.46 1.44
C TYR A 93 10.57 -3.21 1.68
N ALA A 94 10.66 -4.55 1.72
CA ALA A 94 9.51 -5.45 1.81
C ALA A 94 8.48 -5.08 2.89
N PHE A 95 8.89 -4.52 4.04
CA PHE A 95 7.92 -4.06 5.04
C PHE A 95 7.14 -2.82 4.57
N ALA A 96 7.78 -1.86 3.92
CA ALA A 96 7.09 -0.69 3.36
C ALA A 96 6.08 -1.11 2.29
N GLU A 97 6.49 -1.97 1.36
CA GLU A 97 5.63 -2.50 0.28
C GLU A 97 4.36 -3.16 0.84
N ASN A 98 4.47 -3.94 1.91
CA ASN A 98 3.34 -4.67 2.48
C ASN A 98 2.46 -3.80 3.42
N GLU A 99 3.04 -2.82 4.10
CA GLU A 99 2.35 -2.08 5.16
C GLU A 99 1.77 -0.76 4.66
N ILE A 100 2.52 0.01 3.87
CA ILE A 100 2.12 1.36 3.47
C ILE A 100 0.84 1.36 2.61
N PRO A 101 0.63 0.46 1.63
CA PRO A 101 -0.64 0.42 0.91
C PRO A 101 -1.87 0.24 1.81
N ILE A 102 -1.75 -0.56 2.88
CA ILE A 102 -2.81 -0.74 3.88
C ILE A 102 -2.99 0.56 4.68
N VAL A 103 -1.91 1.21 5.10
CA VAL A 103 -1.94 2.49 5.82
C VAL A 103 -2.59 3.60 4.99
N ILE A 104 -2.23 3.71 3.71
CA ILE A 104 -2.85 4.66 2.78
C ILE A 104 -4.34 4.32 2.59
N GLY A 105 -4.68 3.03 2.50
CA GLY A 105 -6.07 2.56 2.51
C GLY A 105 -6.84 3.01 3.74
N GLN A 106 -6.25 2.91 4.93
CA GLN A 106 -6.85 3.40 6.16
C GLN A 106 -7.03 4.92 6.15
N ILE A 107 -6.08 5.70 5.66
CA ILE A 107 -6.20 7.17 5.57
C ILE A 107 -7.35 7.57 4.63
N GLY A 108 -7.49 6.86 3.50
CA GLY A 108 -8.64 6.95 2.63
C GLY A 108 -8.57 8.07 1.60
N TYR A 109 -9.61 8.90 1.52
CA TYR A 109 -9.80 9.89 0.45
C TYR A 109 -8.62 10.86 0.25
N PRO A 110 -7.93 11.37 1.30
CA PRO A 110 -6.72 12.18 1.12
C PRO A 110 -5.61 11.47 0.34
N GLY A 111 -5.47 10.15 0.51
CA GLY A 111 -4.56 9.33 -0.28
C GLY A 111 -4.92 9.33 -1.76
N LEU A 112 -6.21 9.20 -2.07
CA LEU A 112 -6.70 9.22 -3.45
C LEU A 112 -6.51 10.58 -4.12
N GLU A 113 -6.77 11.67 -3.40
CA GLU A 113 -6.54 13.03 -3.91
C GLU A 113 -5.06 13.26 -4.28
N PHE A 114 -4.14 12.81 -3.41
CA PHE A 114 -2.70 12.91 -3.67
C PHE A 114 -2.29 12.10 -4.90
N ILE A 115 -2.71 10.83 -4.99
CA ILE A 115 -2.38 9.94 -6.11
C ILE A 115 -2.82 10.56 -7.46
N PHE A 116 -4.00 11.19 -7.49
CA PHE A 116 -4.52 11.82 -8.70
C PHE A 116 -3.84 13.16 -9.00
N GLY A 117 -3.59 13.97 -7.97
CA GLY A 117 -2.93 15.27 -8.11
C GLY A 117 -1.52 15.16 -8.67
N GLU A 118 -0.75 14.20 -8.14
CA GLU A 118 0.65 13.97 -8.53
C GLU A 118 0.81 13.01 -9.72
N LYS A 119 -0.30 12.47 -10.25
CA LYS A 119 -0.32 11.56 -11.41
C LYS A 119 0.63 10.37 -11.25
N LEU A 120 0.58 9.73 -10.09
CA LEU A 120 1.56 8.69 -9.72
C LEU A 120 1.50 7.42 -10.59
N LEU A 121 0.45 7.25 -11.39
CA LEU A 121 0.33 6.15 -12.36
C LEU A 121 0.89 6.50 -13.76
N ASP A 122 1.36 7.72 -14.00
CA ASP A 122 1.92 8.11 -15.30
C ASP A 122 3.20 7.31 -15.61
N LEU A 123 3.42 7.00 -16.90
CA LEU A 123 4.58 6.25 -17.41
C LEU A 123 5.94 6.91 -17.11
N SER A 124 5.96 8.15 -16.63
CA SER A 124 7.18 8.81 -16.16
C SER A 124 7.68 8.28 -14.82
N ASN A 125 6.82 7.61 -14.04
CA ASN A 125 7.18 7.00 -12.77
C ASN A 125 7.74 5.59 -12.96
N ASN A 126 8.55 5.15 -12.01
CA ASN A 126 9.09 3.78 -11.98
C ASN A 126 7.94 2.73 -11.93
N GLU A 127 8.12 1.61 -12.62
CA GLU A 127 7.09 0.57 -12.78
C GLU A 127 6.73 -0.12 -11.45
N ASP A 128 7.73 -0.45 -10.62
CA ASP A 128 7.50 -1.07 -9.31
C ASP A 128 6.71 -0.13 -8.39
N PHE A 129 7.07 1.15 -8.39
CA PHE A 129 6.33 2.17 -7.66
C PHE A 129 4.88 2.30 -8.17
N ARG A 130 4.65 2.27 -9.48
CA ARG A 130 3.30 2.28 -10.07
C ARG A 130 2.47 1.07 -9.63
N CYS A 131 3.09 -0.11 -9.50
CA CYS A 131 2.44 -1.31 -8.96
C CYS A 131 2.00 -1.09 -7.50
N LEU A 132 2.85 -0.52 -6.67
CA LEU A 132 2.52 -0.16 -5.27
C LEU A 132 1.41 0.90 -5.18
N VAL A 133 1.39 1.87 -6.10
CA VAL A 133 0.30 2.86 -6.21
C VAL A 133 -1.04 2.16 -6.55
N VAL A 134 -1.04 1.15 -7.42
CA VAL A 134 -2.23 0.34 -7.71
C VAL A 134 -2.74 -0.37 -6.45
N GLU A 135 -1.83 -0.90 -5.62
CA GLU A 135 -2.22 -1.48 -4.33
C GLU A 135 -2.83 -0.45 -3.37
N CYS A 136 -2.26 0.76 -3.29
CA CYS A 136 -2.83 1.86 -2.49
C CYS A 136 -4.26 2.17 -2.94
N ILE A 137 -4.51 2.28 -4.25
CA ILE A 137 -5.85 2.52 -4.82
C ILE A 137 -6.82 1.40 -4.44
N ALA A 138 -6.39 0.14 -4.55
CA ALA A 138 -7.22 -1.01 -4.20
C ALA A 138 -7.56 -1.04 -2.70
N ASN A 139 -6.59 -0.76 -1.83
CA ASN A 139 -6.80 -0.68 -0.38
C ASN A 139 -7.74 0.48 0.00
N ILE A 140 -7.59 1.66 -0.62
CA ILE A 140 -8.52 2.78 -0.42
C ILE A 140 -9.94 2.39 -0.83
N ALA A 141 -10.14 1.80 -2.01
CA ALA A 141 -11.45 1.41 -2.51
C ALA A 141 -12.11 0.30 -1.67
N TYR A 142 -11.31 -0.57 -1.07
CA TYR A 142 -11.76 -1.63 -0.17
C TYR A 142 -12.25 -1.05 1.18
N GLU A 143 -11.44 -0.20 1.82
CA GLU A 143 -11.76 0.41 3.11
C GLU A 143 -12.83 1.51 3.02
N HIS A 144 -12.95 2.15 1.84
CA HIS A 144 -13.85 3.27 1.60
C HIS A 144 -14.74 3.03 0.37
N PRO A 145 -15.84 2.25 0.49
CA PRO A 145 -16.67 1.84 -0.64
C PRO A 145 -17.21 2.98 -1.52
N GLN A 146 -17.34 4.20 -0.98
CA GLN A 146 -17.74 5.38 -1.75
C GLN A 146 -16.75 5.79 -2.84
N THR A 147 -15.47 5.38 -2.72
CA THR A 147 -14.43 5.67 -3.75
C THR A 147 -14.31 4.54 -4.78
N LYS A 148 -14.97 3.39 -4.54
CA LYS A 148 -14.82 2.16 -5.33
C LYS A 148 -15.07 2.40 -6.81
N GLN A 149 -16.14 3.09 -7.18
CA GLN A 149 -16.47 3.33 -8.59
C GLN A 149 -15.34 4.09 -9.31
N THR A 150 -14.85 5.19 -8.74
CA THR A 150 -13.77 6.00 -9.31
C THR A 150 -12.47 5.21 -9.43
N CYS A 151 -12.12 4.43 -8.41
CA CYS A 151 -10.92 3.59 -8.42
C CYS A 151 -11.03 2.50 -9.50
N VAL A 152 -12.18 1.84 -9.61
CA VAL A 152 -12.41 0.79 -10.60
C VAL A 152 -12.37 1.33 -12.03
N GLU A 153 -12.95 2.50 -12.28
CA GLU A 153 -12.87 3.15 -13.60
C GLU A 153 -11.43 3.45 -14.00
N LEU A 154 -10.60 3.90 -13.05
CA LEU A 154 -9.18 4.15 -13.30
C LEU A 154 -8.41 2.86 -13.58
N LEU A 155 -8.60 1.82 -12.76
CA LEU A 155 -7.93 0.53 -12.92
C LEU A 155 -8.27 -0.11 -14.28
N LEU A 156 -9.55 -0.09 -14.67
CA LEU A 156 -9.99 -0.58 -15.97
C LEU A 156 -9.36 0.21 -17.12
N LYS A 157 -9.34 1.55 -17.03
CA LYS A 157 -8.73 2.41 -18.06
C LYS A 157 -7.25 2.08 -18.28
N TYR A 158 -6.48 1.80 -17.23
CA TYR A 158 -5.09 1.38 -17.40
C TYR A 158 -4.99 -0.03 -17.97
N LEU A 159 -5.85 -0.96 -17.55
CA LEU A 159 -5.84 -2.34 -18.06
C LEU A 159 -6.26 -2.41 -19.53
N GLU A 160 -7.10 -1.49 -20.03
CA GLU A 160 -7.41 -1.38 -21.48
C GLU A 160 -6.15 -1.17 -22.34
N SER A 161 -5.04 -0.72 -21.76
CA SER A 161 -3.75 -0.55 -22.44
C SER A 161 -2.80 -1.75 -22.26
N TYR A 162 -3.35 -2.93 -21.91
CA TYR A 162 -2.56 -4.11 -21.52
C TYR A 162 -1.49 -4.52 -22.54
N GLU A 163 -1.72 -4.33 -23.84
CA GLU A 163 -0.75 -4.67 -24.90
C GLU A 163 0.53 -3.83 -24.86
N THR A 164 0.45 -2.64 -24.25
CA THR A 164 1.57 -1.68 -24.16
C THR A 164 2.12 -1.53 -22.75
N ASN A 165 1.36 -1.95 -21.74
CA ASN A 165 1.80 -1.97 -20.36
C ASN A 165 2.80 -3.11 -20.14
N ASP A 166 3.63 -2.96 -19.11
CA ASP A 166 4.40 -4.07 -18.59
C ASP A 166 3.47 -5.19 -18.04
N SER A 167 3.83 -6.45 -18.26
CA SER A 167 3.02 -7.60 -17.85
C SER A 167 2.93 -7.78 -16.33
N TYR A 168 3.94 -7.30 -15.59
CA TYR A 168 3.92 -7.24 -14.13
C TYR A 168 2.87 -6.25 -13.66
N PHE A 169 2.85 -5.04 -14.23
CA PHE A 169 1.87 -3.99 -13.92
C PHE A 169 0.43 -4.41 -14.25
N ASN A 170 0.22 -5.07 -15.40
CA ASN A 170 -1.08 -5.66 -15.74
C ASN A 170 -1.55 -6.67 -14.68
N GLY A 171 -0.63 -7.48 -14.15
CA GLY A 171 -0.92 -8.39 -13.04
C GLY A 171 -1.45 -7.66 -11.81
N TYR A 172 -0.81 -6.56 -11.40
CA TYR A 172 -1.25 -5.75 -10.25
C TYR A 172 -2.63 -5.12 -10.47
N LEU A 173 -2.93 -4.63 -11.68
CA LEU A 173 -4.25 -4.13 -12.02
C LEU A 173 -5.32 -5.23 -11.87
N ILE A 174 -5.03 -6.45 -12.33
CA ILE A 174 -5.93 -7.60 -12.21
C ILE A 174 -6.13 -7.99 -10.74
N VAL A 175 -5.05 -8.07 -9.95
CA VAL A 175 -5.11 -8.34 -8.51
C VAL A 175 -5.98 -7.31 -7.80
N ALA A 176 -5.82 -6.02 -8.12
CA ALA A 176 -6.64 -4.94 -7.58
C ALA A 176 -8.13 -5.10 -7.95
N LEU A 177 -8.45 -5.41 -9.21
CA LEU A 177 -9.82 -5.64 -9.66
C LEU A 177 -10.45 -6.88 -9.01
N ASN A 178 -9.64 -7.94 -8.79
CA ASN A 178 -10.04 -9.15 -8.09
C ASN A 178 -10.36 -8.86 -6.61
N LYS A 179 -9.46 -8.15 -5.90
CA LYS A 179 -9.68 -7.69 -4.52
C LYS A 179 -10.95 -6.86 -4.36
N LEU A 180 -11.31 -6.10 -5.38
CA LEU A 180 -12.51 -5.28 -5.42
C LEU A 180 -13.75 -6.00 -5.98
N GLU A 181 -13.64 -7.30 -6.29
CA GLU A 181 -14.74 -8.13 -6.80
C GLU A 181 -15.43 -7.54 -8.05
N VAL A 182 -14.65 -7.01 -8.99
CA VAL A 182 -15.16 -6.30 -10.17
C VAL A 182 -15.54 -7.27 -11.29
N GLN A 183 -16.67 -7.97 -11.13
CA GLN A 183 -17.13 -8.97 -12.12
C GLN A 183 -17.21 -8.45 -13.56
N LYS A 184 -17.57 -7.17 -13.75
CA LYS A 184 -17.66 -6.55 -15.09
C LYS A 184 -16.30 -6.48 -15.83
N ALA A 185 -15.18 -6.67 -15.13
CA ALA A 185 -13.85 -6.70 -15.72
C ALA A 185 -13.54 -8.04 -16.41
N ALA A 186 -14.35 -9.09 -16.19
CA ALA A 186 -14.05 -10.45 -16.63
C ALA A 186 -13.63 -10.57 -18.12
N PRO A 187 -14.31 -9.93 -19.10
CA PRO A 187 -13.90 -10.03 -20.50
C PRO A 187 -12.51 -9.43 -20.76
N LEU A 188 -12.21 -8.29 -20.15
CA LEU A 188 -10.91 -7.63 -20.30
C LEU A 188 -9.80 -8.41 -19.59
N VAL A 189 -10.09 -8.97 -18.42
CA VAL A 189 -9.14 -9.83 -17.69
C VAL A 189 -8.83 -11.08 -18.51
N GLU A 190 -9.84 -11.77 -19.04
CA GLU A 190 -9.68 -12.93 -19.92
C GLU A 190 -8.83 -12.62 -21.15
N GLU A 191 -9.16 -11.54 -21.87
CA GLU A 191 -8.39 -11.09 -23.03
C GLU A 191 -6.91 -10.80 -22.67
N THR A 192 -6.68 -10.15 -21.52
CA THR A 192 -5.33 -9.83 -21.04
C THR A 192 -4.52 -11.10 -20.76
N PHE A 193 -5.12 -12.13 -20.15
CA PHE A 193 -4.46 -13.42 -19.94
C PHE A 193 -4.19 -14.16 -21.26
N LEU A 194 -5.17 -14.24 -22.15
CA LEU A 194 -5.06 -14.94 -23.43
C LEU A 194 -4.01 -14.33 -24.37
N SER A 195 -3.79 -13.02 -24.26
CA SER A 195 -2.76 -12.32 -25.02
C SER A 195 -1.33 -12.54 -24.48
N GLY A 196 -1.17 -13.18 -23.31
CA GLY A 196 0.12 -13.43 -22.67
C GLY A 196 0.73 -12.19 -21.99
N ASN A 197 -0.07 -11.14 -21.74
CA ASN A 197 0.37 -9.88 -21.14
C ASN A 197 0.20 -9.84 -19.61
N VAL A 198 0.24 -11.00 -18.95
CA VAL A 198 0.15 -11.13 -17.49
C VAL A 198 1.34 -11.94 -16.99
N GLU A 199 2.09 -11.40 -16.03
CA GLU A 199 3.18 -12.12 -15.38
C GLU A 199 2.63 -13.20 -14.42
N PRO A 200 2.86 -14.51 -14.65
CA PRO A 200 2.28 -15.57 -13.84
C PRO A 200 2.76 -15.64 -12.39
N TYR A 201 3.88 -14.98 -12.06
CA TYR A 201 4.33 -14.85 -10.67
C TYR A 201 3.52 -13.83 -9.85
N VAL A 202 2.81 -12.90 -10.52
CA VAL A 202 1.99 -11.88 -9.86
C VAL A 202 0.58 -12.40 -9.59
N VAL A 203 -0.05 -13.00 -10.60
CA VAL A 203 -1.40 -13.52 -10.50
C VAL A 203 -1.62 -14.67 -11.45
N GLN A 204 -2.19 -15.74 -10.93
CA GLN A 204 -2.52 -16.92 -11.72
C GLN A 204 -4.01 -16.97 -12.05
N TRP A 205 -4.32 -17.53 -13.21
CA TRP A 205 -5.71 -17.68 -13.68
C TRP A 205 -6.61 -18.37 -12.65
N ASN A 206 -6.13 -19.43 -12.01
CA ASN A 206 -6.86 -20.17 -10.99
C ASN A 206 -7.13 -19.38 -9.69
N GLU A 207 -6.42 -18.28 -9.44
CA GLU A 207 -6.62 -17.43 -8.25
C GLU A 207 -7.78 -16.44 -8.44
N ILE A 208 -8.17 -16.18 -9.69
CA ILE A 208 -9.13 -15.13 -10.04
C ILE A 208 -10.40 -15.64 -10.72
N GLN A 209 -10.40 -16.89 -11.19
CA GLN A 209 -11.51 -17.51 -11.92
C GLN A 209 -12.85 -17.38 -11.21
N ASP A 210 -12.89 -17.69 -9.92
CA ASP A 210 -14.12 -17.68 -9.12
C ASP A 210 -14.71 -16.27 -9.01
N THR A 211 -13.86 -15.26 -8.77
CA THR A 211 -14.29 -13.87 -8.63
C THR A 211 -14.89 -13.32 -9.92
N PHE A 212 -14.31 -13.68 -11.06
CA PHE A 212 -14.74 -13.18 -12.37
C PHE A 212 -15.76 -14.09 -13.07
N GLY A 213 -16.10 -15.25 -12.48
CA GLY A 213 -17.03 -16.21 -13.08
C GLY A 213 -16.49 -16.86 -14.36
N LEU A 214 -15.18 -17.04 -14.45
CA LEU A 214 -14.49 -17.58 -15.62
C LEU A 214 -14.31 -19.10 -15.47
N THR A 215 -14.53 -19.87 -16.54
CA THR A 215 -14.38 -21.34 -16.54
C THR A 215 -13.09 -21.76 -17.23
N LEU A 216 -12.52 -22.92 -16.83
CA LEU A 216 -11.48 -23.59 -17.59
C LEU A 216 -12.09 -24.14 -18.89
N ASP A 217 -11.62 -23.68 -20.05
CA ASP A 217 -11.72 -24.44 -21.30
C ASP A 217 -10.54 -25.42 -21.43
#